data_AF-A0A934KTR6-F1
#
_entry.id   AF-A0A934KTR6-F1
#
_cell.length_a   1.000
_cell.length_b   1.000
_cell.length_c   1.000
_cell.angle_alpha   90.00
_cell.angle_beta   90.00
_cell.angle_gamma   90.00
#
_symmetry.space_group_name_H-M   'P 1'
#
loop_
_entity.id
_entity.type
_entity.pdbx_description
1 polymer ?
#
loop_
_entity_poly.entity_id
_entity_poly.type
_entity_poly.pdbx_seq_one_letter_code
_entity_poly.pdbx_strand_id
1 'polypeptide(L)'
;MIIEPVKWTTETNKVSETEYELKIIANIETNYHLYSQELIENGPLPTIFSFEETDDYELIGITSEEEGHTSFDPTFKKEIKSFKTKATFKQKIKIKEKKNFKISAEIEFMSCNDSKCMTGYSDVEFQI
;
A
#
# COMPACT_ATOMS: atom_id res chain seq x y z
N MET A 1 12.66 21.40 -0.92
CA MET A 1 12.05 20.42 -1.84
C MET A 1 11.83 19.16 -1.03
N ILE A 2 10.57 18.79 -0.78
CA ILE A 2 10.27 17.52 -0.10
C ILE A 2 10.46 16.43 -1.16
N ILE A 3 11.39 15.51 -0.92
CA ILE A 3 11.57 14.35 -1.78
C ILE A 3 10.48 13.37 -1.39
N GLU A 4 9.59 13.04 -2.32
CA GLU A 4 8.60 11.98 -2.17
C GLU A 4 9.17 10.72 -2.83
N PRO A 5 9.79 9.81 -2.07
CA PRO A 5 10.45 8.63 -2.61
C PRO A 5 9.46 7.61 -3.17
N VAL A 6 8.17 7.75 -2.87
CA VAL A 6 7.11 6.85 -3.32
C VAL A 6 5.92 7.69 -3.76
N LYS A 7 5.45 7.44 -4.99
CA LYS A 7 4.24 8.04 -5.54
C LYS A 7 3.17 6.99 -5.73
N TRP A 8 1.99 7.28 -5.19
CA TRP A 8 0.87 6.35 -5.22
C TRP A 8 -0.07 6.66 -6.38
N THR A 9 -0.53 5.62 -7.06
CA THR A 9 -1.57 5.69 -8.09
C THR A 9 -2.61 4.62 -7.83
N THR A 10 -3.88 4.93 -8.05
CA THR A 10 -5.00 4.02 -7.80
C THR A 10 -5.68 3.59 -9.09
N GLU A 11 -6.15 2.34 -9.12
CA GLU A 11 -6.97 1.78 -10.18
C GLU A 11 -8.12 0.99 -9.54
N THR A 12 -9.32 1.11 -10.10
CA THR A 12 -10.50 0.33 -9.67
C THR A 12 -10.82 -0.71 -10.74
N ASN A 13 -10.85 -1.99 -10.36
CA ASN A 13 -11.21 -3.09 -11.26
C ASN A 13 -12.53 -3.71 -10.82
N LYS A 14 -13.54 -3.72 -11.71
CA LYS A 14 -14.81 -4.40 -11.44
C LYS A 14 -14.65 -5.91 -11.61
N VAL A 15 -14.91 -6.67 -10.55
CA VAL A 15 -14.84 -8.15 -10.54
C VAL A 15 -16.21 -8.76 -10.83
N SER A 16 -17.26 -8.19 -10.24
CA SER A 16 -18.66 -8.59 -10.47
C SER A 16 -19.59 -7.38 -10.35
N GLU A 17 -20.91 -7.59 -10.33
CA GLU A 17 -21.86 -6.49 -10.10
C GLU A 17 -21.75 -5.85 -8.70
N THR A 18 -21.24 -6.61 -7.73
CA THR A 18 -21.15 -6.18 -6.33
C THR A 18 -19.74 -6.26 -5.76
N GLU A 19 -18.76 -6.80 -6.49
CA GLU A 19 -17.38 -6.92 -6.03
C GLU A 19 -16.41 -6.15 -6.91
N TYR A 20 -15.50 -5.43 -6.25
CA TYR A 20 -14.48 -4.62 -6.88
C TYR A 20 -13.11 -4.92 -6.26
N GLU A 21 -12.06 -4.82 -7.05
CA GLU A 21 -10.68 -4.87 -6.62
C GLU A 21 -10.07 -3.47 -6.73
N LEU A 22 -9.71 -2.91 -5.58
CA LEU A 22 -8.99 -1.66 -5.45
C LEU A 22 -7.50 -1.96 -5.58
N LYS A 23 -6.85 -1.41 -6.60
CA LYS A 23 -5.44 -1.62 -6.85
C LYS A 23 -4.68 -0.33 -6.55
N ILE A 24 -3.70 -0.44 -5.64
CA ILE A 24 -2.85 0.63 -5.20
C ILE A 24 -1.44 0.33 -5.69
N ILE A 25 -0.89 1.25 -6.47
CA ILE A 25 0.41 1.07 -7.12
C ILE A 25 1.37 2.10 -6.53
N ALA A 26 2.40 1.63 -5.86
CA ALA A 26 3.52 2.43 -5.40
C ALA A 26 4.56 2.51 -6.52
N ASN A 27 4.88 3.72 -6.97
CA ASN A 27 5.98 3.99 -7.90
C ASN A 27 7.15 4.51 -7.07
N ILE A 28 8.21 3.72 -6.97
CA ILE A 28 9.30 3.93 -6.01
C ILE A 28 10.49 4.53 -6.76
N GLU A 29 11.02 5.62 -6.25
CA GLU A 29 12.17 6.33 -6.81
C GLU A 29 13.41 5.41 -6.82
N THR A 30 14.32 5.65 -7.77
CA THR A 30 15.49 4.79 -7.94
C THR A 30 16.35 4.82 -6.68
N ASN A 31 16.86 3.67 -6.25
CA ASN A 31 17.64 3.48 -5.01
C ASN A 31 16.84 3.55 -3.70
N TYR A 32 15.51 3.69 -3.76
CA TYR A 32 14.66 3.50 -2.58
C TYR A 32 14.05 2.11 -2.54
N HIS A 33 13.78 1.66 -1.32
CA HIS A 33 13.11 0.42 -0.97
C HIS A 33 11.88 0.75 -0.15
N LEU A 34 10.71 0.28 -0.59
CA LEU A 34 9.47 0.35 0.18
C LEU A 34 9.31 -0.96 0.96
N TYR A 35 9.11 -0.89 2.27
CA TYR A 35 8.90 -2.10 3.08
C TYR A 35 7.50 -2.69 2.89
N SER A 36 7.39 -4.01 3.04
CA SER A 36 6.11 -4.71 2.92
C SER A 36 5.14 -4.41 4.06
N GLN A 37 3.94 -5.00 3.99
CA GLN A 37 2.95 -4.95 5.08
C GLN A 37 3.33 -5.89 6.25
N GLU A 38 4.46 -6.59 6.17
CA GLU A 38 4.89 -7.56 7.18
C GLU A 38 5.45 -6.84 8.41
N LEU A 39 4.79 -7.03 9.56
CA LEU A 39 5.28 -6.53 10.83
C LEU A 39 6.41 -7.42 11.36
N ILE A 40 7.62 -6.84 11.41
CA ILE A 40 8.80 -7.50 11.98
C ILE A 40 9.15 -6.79 13.29
N GLU A 41 9.23 -7.55 14.38
CA GLU A 41 9.59 -7.01 15.70
C GLU A 41 10.95 -6.30 15.62
N ASN A 42 11.07 -5.05 16.10
CA ASN A 42 12.28 -4.23 15.98
C ASN A 42 12.77 -4.04 14.52
N GLY A 43 11.86 -4.16 13.55
CA GLY A 43 12.08 -3.88 12.14
C GLY A 43 11.63 -2.47 11.74
N PRO A 44 11.57 -2.18 10.43
CA PRO A 44 11.03 -0.93 9.91
C PRO A 44 9.52 -0.85 10.14
N LEU A 45 8.96 0.36 9.96
CA LEU A 45 7.51 0.49 9.90
C LEU A 45 6.99 -0.21 8.64
N PRO A 46 6.02 -1.13 8.76
CA PRO A 46 5.41 -1.77 7.60
C PRO A 46 4.57 -0.76 6.83
N THR A 47 4.28 -1.09 5.56
CA THR A 47 3.23 -0.38 4.83
C THR A 47 1.87 -0.77 5.41
N ILE A 48 1.05 0.21 5.76
CA ILE A 48 -0.29 0.01 6.34
C ILE A 48 -1.29 0.75 5.46
N PHE A 49 -2.40 0.08 5.16
CA PHE A 49 -3.54 0.66 4.44
C PHE A 49 -4.75 0.73 5.37
N SER A 50 -5.24 1.93 5.61
CA SER A 50 -6.42 2.19 6.43
C SER A 50 -7.53 2.72 5.53
N PHE A 51 -8.59 1.94 5.35
CA PHE A 51 -9.74 2.36 4.54
C PHE A 51 -10.81 2.98 5.42
N GLU A 52 -11.41 4.09 4.98
CA GLU A 52 -12.48 4.77 5.72
C GLU A 52 -13.73 3.88 5.81
N GLU A 53 -14.12 3.53 7.04
CA GLU A 53 -15.30 2.69 7.27
C GLU A 53 -16.59 3.47 6.96
N THR A 54 -17.42 2.91 6.08
CA THR A 54 -18.72 3.49 5.72
C THR A 54 -19.76 2.39 5.53
N ASP A 55 -21.04 2.77 5.51
CA ASP A 55 -22.12 1.84 5.22
C ASP A 55 -22.20 1.43 3.73
N ASP A 56 -21.44 2.07 2.84
CA ASP A 56 -21.55 1.90 1.38
C ASP A 56 -20.84 0.62 0.86
N TYR A 57 -19.87 0.08 1.61
CA TYR A 57 -19.09 -1.10 1.22
C TYR A 57 -18.56 -1.91 2.42
N GLU A 58 -18.01 -3.09 2.14
CA GLU A 58 -17.33 -3.95 3.09
C GLU A 58 -15.99 -4.43 2.51
N LEU A 59 -14.94 -4.47 3.34
CA LEU A 59 -13.65 -5.05 2.96
C LEU A 59 -13.75 -6.59 2.93
N ILE A 60 -13.32 -7.19 1.84
CA ILE A 60 -13.20 -8.65 1.72
C ILE A 60 -11.75 -9.05 2.03
N GLY A 61 -11.50 -9.43 3.28
CA GLY A 61 -10.17 -9.81 3.75
C GLY A 61 -9.20 -8.63 3.85
N ILE A 62 -7.92 -8.94 3.99
CA ILE A 62 -6.84 -7.95 4.11
C ILE A 62 -6.26 -7.57 2.74
N THR A 63 -5.56 -6.43 2.69
CA THR A 63 -4.84 -5.99 1.49
C THR A 63 -3.76 -7.00 1.13
N SER A 64 -3.86 -7.54 -0.08
CA SER A 64 -2.81 -8.38 -0.65
C SER A 64 -1.71 -7.53 -1.27
N GLU A 65 -0.48 -8.02 -1.20
CA GLU A 65 0.70 -7.41 -1.80
C GLU A 65 1.32 -8.35 -2.84
N GLU A 66 2.02 -7.80 -3.82
CA GLU A 66 2.74 -8.62 -4.79
C GLU A 66 3.96 -9.36 -4.18
N GLU A 67 4.56 -10.22 -5.00
CA GLU A 67 5.81 -10.87 -4.62
C GLU A 67 6.91 -9.82 -4.54
N GLY A 68 7.35 -9.55 -3.32
CA GLY A 68 8.45 -8.63 -3.02
C GLY A 68 9.79 -9.36 -3.01
N HIS A 69 10.84 -8.60 -2.73
CA HIS A 69 12.18 -9.14 -2.56
C HIS A 69 12.55 -9.15 -1.07
N THR A 70 12.82 -10.33 -0.53
CA THR A 70 13.35 -10.49 0.82
C THR A 70 14.87 -10.45 0.76
N SER A 71 15.47 -9.49 1.49
CA SER A 71 16.91 -9.36 1.60
C SER A 71 17.30 -8.96 3.01
N PHE A 72 18.54 -9.28 3.39
CA PHE A 72 19.11 -8.83 4.65
C PHE A 72 19.30 -7.32 4.65
N ASP A 73 18.58 -6.62 5.52
CA ASP A 73 18.73 -5.19 5.76
C ASP A 73 19.78 -4.96 6.86
N PRO A 74 20.90 -4.29 6.57
CA PRO A 74 21.96 -4.06 7.55
C PRO A 74 21.57 -3.07 8.65
N THR A 75 20.58 -2.21 8.42
CA THR A 75 20.08 -1.23 9.39
C THR A 75 19.37 -1.94 10.54
N PHE A 76 18.48 -2.88 10.19
CA PHE A 76 17.70 -3.64 11.15
C PHE A 76 18.32 -5.00 11.51
N LYS A 77 19.36 -5.41 10.77
CA LYS A 77 20.07 -6.70 10.90
C LYS A 77 19.12 -7.90 10.78
N LYS A 78 18.17 -7.82 9.84
CA LYS A 78 17.10 -8.81 9.64
C LYS A 78 16.83 -9.01 8.16
N GLU A 79 16.30 -10.18 7.81
CA GLU A 79 15.69 -10.39 6.50
C GLU A 79 14.35 -9.65 6.46
N ILE A 80 14.23 -8.71 5.54
CA ILE A 80 13.05 -7.87 5.41
C ILE A 80 12.58 -7.92 3.95
N LYS A 81 11.27 -8.13 3.78
CA LYS A 81 10.61 -8.06 2.48
C LYS A 81 10.44 -6.58 2.10
N SER A 82 10.91 -6.23 0.90
CA SER A 82 10.81 -4.88 0.34
C SER A 82 10.53 -4.91 -1.15
N PHE A 83 10.12 -3.76 -1.69
CA PHE A 83 9.83 -3.55 -3.10
C PHE A 83 10.78 -2.51 -3.70
N LYS A 84 11.12 -2.69 -4.98
CA LYS A 84 11.99 -1.77 -5.76
C LYS A 84 11.27 -1.35 -7.02
N THR A 85 11.41 -0.09 -7.42
CA THR A 85 10.83 0.50 -8.65
C THR A 85 9.30 0.58 -8.64
N LYS A 86 8.62 -0.51 -8.29
CA LYS A 86 7.17 -0.61 -8.25
C LYS A 86 6.72 -1.61 -7.18
N ALA A 87 5.61 -1.32 -6.54
CA ALA A 87 4.86 -2.23 -5.69
C ALA A 87 3.37 -2.17 -6.04
N THR A 88 2.67 -3.30 -6.07
CA THR A 88 1.23 -3.37 -6.32
C THR A 88 0.55 -4.05 -5.15
N PHE A 89 -0.41 -3.33 -4.58
CA PHE A 89 -1.28 -3.80 -3.51
C PHE A 89 -2.71 -3.86 -4.01
N LYS A 90 -3.47 -4.83 -3.52
CA LYS A 90 -4.84 -5.09 -3.94
C LYS A 90 -5.73 -5.36 -2.74
N GLN A 91 -6.76 -4.55 -2.58
CA GLN A 91 -7.82 -4.75 -1.60
C GLN A 91 -9.12 -5.11 -2.33
N LYS A 92 -9.77 -6.19 -1.91
CA LYS A 92 -11.10 -6.55 -2.44
C LYS A 92 -12.18 -5.93 -1.58
N ILE A 93 -13.24 -5.47 -2.22
CA ILE A 93 -14.40 -4.91 -1.54
C ILE A 93 -15.69 -5.49 -2.11
N LYS A 94 -16.72 -5.48 -1.27
CA LYS A 94 -18.11 -5.72 -1.66
C LYS A 94 -18.90 -4.44 -1.50
N ILE A 95 -19.52 -3.95 -2.56
CA ILE A 95 -20.41 -2.80 -2.49
C ILE A 95 -21.82 -3.21 -2.07
N LYS A 96 -22.51 -2.32 -1.38
CA LYS A 96 -23.92 -2.52 -0.97
C LYS A 96 -24.87 -1.88 -2.01
N GLU A 97 -25.98 -1.29 -1.58
CA GLU A 97 -27.02 -0.80 -2.48
C GLU A 97 -26.64 0.48 -3.25
N LYS A 98 -25.79 1.32 -2.66
CA LYS A 98 -25.39 2.58 -3.27
C LYS A 98 -24.36 2.34 -4.37
N LYS A 99 -24.68 2.83 -5.57
CA LYS A 99 -23.77 2.87 -6.72
C LYS A 99 -23.25 4.30 -6.84
N ASN A 100 -22.00 4.48 -7.27
CA ASN A 100 -21.34 5.78 -7.43
C ASN A 100 -21.02 6.49 -6.11
N PHE A 101 -19.99 6.01 -5.42
CA PHE A 101 -19.44 6.63 -4.21
C PHE A 101 -17.91 6.60 -4.26
N LYS A 102 -17.30 7.33 -3.33
CA LYS A 102 -15.86 7.38 -3.14
C LYS A 102 -15.44 6.52 -1.96
N ILE A 103 -14.28 5.90 -2.08
CA ILE A 103 -13.61 5.21 -0.98
C ILE A 103 -12.30 5.95 -0.72
N SER A 104 -12.12 6.43 0.50
CA SER A 104 -10.88 7.04 0.97
C SER A 104 -10.02 5.98 1.63
N ALA A 105 -8.72 6.02 1.37
CA ALA A 105 -7.75 5.19 2.08
C ALA A 105 -6.49 6.00 2.42
N GLU A 106 -6.01 5.81 3.64
CA GLU A 106 -4.77 6.38 4.15
C GLU A 106 -3.67 5.32 4.05
N ILE A 107 -2.49 5.75 3.64
CA ILE A 107 -1.31 4.90 3.46
C ILE A 107 -0.19 5.43 4.35
N GLU A 108 0.20 4.63 5.33
CA GLU A 108 1.37 4.87 6.15
C GLU A 108 2.48 3.93 5.71
N PHE A 109 3.69 4.45 5.49
CA PHE A 109 4.79 3.63 5.01
C PHE A 109 6.15 4.14 5.43
N MET A 110 7.15 3.27 5.35
CA MET A 110 8.55 3.65 5.44
C MET A 110 9.30 3.21 4.20
N SER A 111 10.14 4.10 3.70
CA SER A 111 11.05 3.82 2.59
C SER A 111 12.48 4.15 2.99
N CYS A 112 13.45 3.32 2.61
CA CYS A 112 14.85 3.55 2.89
C CYS A 112 15.68 3.46 1.63
N ASN A 113 16.75 4.26 1.59
CA ASN A 113 17.85 4.06 0.67
C ASN A 113 19.11 3.65 1.46
N ASP A 114 20.26 3.53 0.78
CA ASP A 114 21.53 3.10 1.38
C ASP A 114 22.04 3.99 2.53
N SER A 115 21.46 5.18 2.76
CA SER A 115 21.95 6.16 3.74
C SER A 115 20.91 6.63 4.75
N LYS A 116 19.61 6.59 4.40
CA LYS A 116 18.54 7.16 5.24
C LYS A 116 17.20 6.46 5.02
N CYS A 117 16.39 6.50 6.06
CA CYS A 117 15.00 6.09 6.06
C CYS A 117 14.08 7.29 6.15
N MET A 118 12.95 7.23 5.45
CA MET A 118 11.93 8.27 5.39
C MET A 118 10.56 7.62 5.61
N THR A 119 9.86 8.08 6.63
CA THR A 119 8.44 7.78 6.84
C THR A 119 7.61 8.65 5.92
N GLY A 120 6.59 8.07 5.30
CA GLY A 120 5.66 8.75 4.41
C GLY A 120 4.22 8.47 4.82
N TYR A 121 3.37 9.42 4.45
CA TYR A 121 1.92 9.35 4.59
C TYR A 121 1.30 9.81 3.28
N SER A 122 0.26 9.13 2.81
CA SER A 122 -0.47 9.52 1.61
C SER A 122 -1.95 9.15 1.72
N ASP A 123 -2.81 10.07 1.31
CA ASP A 123 -4.23 9.78 1.11
C ASP A 123 -4.45 9.40 -0.35
N VAL A 124 -5.31 8.40 -0.59
CA VAL A 124 -5.75 8.02 -1.92
C VAL A 124 -7.26 7.83 -1.94
N GLU A 125 -7.88 8.14 -3.08
CA GLU A 125 -9.30 7.95 -3.30
C GLU A 125 -9.54 6.96 -4.45
N PHE A 126 -10.64 6.22 -4.35
CA PHE A 126 -11.17 5.38 -5.42
C PHE A 126 -12.58 5.81 -5.74
N GLN A 127 -12.89 5.87 -7.04
CA GLN A 127 -14.26 6.01 -7.52
C GLN A 127 -14.81 4.63 -7.90
N ILE A 128 -16.01 4.30 -7.41
CA ILE A 128 -16.73 3.04 -7.70
C ILE A 128 -17.91 3.27 -8.64
#